data_AF-A0A7C5UWR6-F1
#
_entry.id   AF-A0A7C5UWR6-F1
#
_cell.length_a   1.000
_cell.length_b   1.000
_cell.length_c   1.000
_cell.angle_alpha   90.00
_cell.angle_beta   90.00
_cell.angle_gamma   90.00
#
_symmetry.space_group_name_H-M   'P 1'
#
loop_
_entity.id
_entity.type
_entity.pdbx_description
1 polymer ?
#
loop_
_entity_poly.entity_id
_entity_poly.type
_entity_poly.pdbx_seq_one_letter_code
_entity_poly.pdbx_strand_id
1 'polypeptide(L)' 'MAFARTALDVARTALPPDRTRFGKHPFTQPQLLAMLCLTRYEDWTFREAEVRLGEHRELRQTLGLLRVPDFTTLYR' A
#
# COMPACT_ATOMS: atom_id res chain seq x y z
N MET A 1 9.09 3.09 -9.90
CA MET A 1 9.48 2.77 -8.50
C MET A 1 9.75 3.98 -7.61
N ALA A 2 10.33 5.08 -8.11
CA ALA A 2 10.65 6.24 -7.26
C ALA A 2 9.43 6.82 -6.53
N PHE A 3 8.28 6.90 -7.21
CA PHE A 3 7.04 7.40 -6.61
C PHE A 3 6.56 6.51 -5.46
N ALA A 4 6.45 5.19 -5.67
CA ALA A 4 6.00 4.25 -4.63
C ALA A 4 6.85 4.31 -3.35
N ARG A 5 8.17 4.45 -3.50
CA ARG A 5 9.09 4.64 -2.37
C ARG A 5 8.81 5.96 -1.65
N THR A 6 8.71 7.05 -2.41
CA THR A 6 8.44 8.38 -1.86
C THR A 6 7.10 8.42 -1.13
N ALA A 7 6.06 7.81 -1.71
CA ALA A 7 4.74 7.71 -1.10
C ALA A 7 4.79 6.95 0.23
N LEU A 8 5.56 5.86 0.32
CA LEU A 8 5.75 5.12 1.57
C LEU A 8 6.53 5.92 2.61
N ASP A 9 7.60 6.61 2.21
CA ASP A 9 8.40 7.42 3.14
C ASP A 9 7.58 8.60 3.69
N VAL A 10 6.82 9.30 2.83
CA VAL A 10 5.88 10.34 3.26
C VAL A 10 4.81 9.75 4.19
N ALA A 11 4.22 8.61 3.82
CA ALA A 11 3.19 7.98 4.63
C ALA A 11 3.69 7.56 6.02
N ARG A 12 4.95 7.11 6.14
CA ARG A 12 5.59 6.80 7.42
C ARG A 12 5.82 8.03 8.29
N THR A 13 6.08 9.19 7.68
CA THR A 13 6.20 10.46 8.42
C THR A 13 4.84 11.03 8.82
N ALA A 14 3.80 10.79 8.01
CA ALA A 14 2.48 11.35 8.21
C ALA A 14 1.60 10.53 9.17
N LEU A 15 1.81 9.21 9.23
CA LEU A 15 0.98 8.29 10.02
C LEU A 15 1.81 7.40 10.94
N PRO A 16 1.32 7.10 12.16
CA PRO A 16 1.95 6.09 13.00
C PRO A 16 1.90 4.71 12.30
N PRO A 17 2.91 3.83 12.52
CA PRO A 17 2.97 2.53 11.86
C PRO A 17 1.74 1.65 12.13
N ASP A 18 1.17 1.74 13.33
CA ASP A 18 0.19 0.80 13.84
C ASP A 18 -1.11 1.48 14.27
N ARG A 19 -2.25 0.90 13.89
CA ARG A 19 -3.53 1.11 14.57
C ARG A 19 -3.76 -0.09 15.48
N THR A 20 -3.55 0.10 16.79
CA THR A 20 -3.92 -0.80 17.91
C THR A 20 -3.26 -2.19 17.98
N ARG A 21 -2.69 -2.48 19.16
CA ARG A 21 -1.95 -3.69 19.59
C ARG A 21 -2.69 -5.04 19.44
N PHE A 22 -3.98 -5.04 19.10
CA PHE A 22 -4.84 -6.23 19.18
C PHE A 22 -5.33 -6.76 17.82
N GLY A 23 -5.08 -6.06 16.71
CA GLY A 23 -5.48 -6.49 15.36
C GLY A 23 -4.32 -7.07 14.57
N LYS A 24 -4.44 -8.32 14.10
CA LYS A 24 -3.54 -8.86 13.07
C LYS A 24 -3.85 -8.19 11.73
N HIS A 25 -3.32 -6.99 11.52
CA HIS A 25 -3.45 -6.29 10.24
C HIS A 25 -2.35 -6.77 9.29
N PRO A 26 -2.68 -7.32 8.10
CA PRO A 26 -1.68 -7.77 7.14
C PRO A 26 -0.88 -6.62 6.51
N PHE A 27 -1.35 -5.38 6.68
CA PHE A 27 -0.75 -4.16 6.15
C PHE A 27 -0.74 -3.06 7.22
N THR A 28 0.31 -2.25 7.21
CA THR A 28 0.44 -1.08 8.09
C THR A 28 -0.31 0.13 7.52
N GLN A 29 -0.66 1.11 8.36
CA GLN A 29 -1.31 2.34 7.90
C GLN A 29 -0.48 3.09 6.84
N PRO A 30 0.85 3.25 7.00
CA PRO A 30 1.68 3.84 5.97
C PRO A 30 1.64 3.09 4.63
N GLN A 31 1.55 1.76 4.66
CA GLN A 31 1.43 0.95 3.45
C GLN A 31 0.10 1.17 2.74
N LEU A 32 -1.01 1.22 3.49
CA LEU A 32 -2.33 1.53 2.93
C LEU A 32 -2.36 2.91 2.28
N LEU A 33 -1.82 3.92 2.97
CA LEU A 33 -1.73 5.27 2.41
C LEU A 33 -0.86 5.32 1.15
N ALA A 34 0.31 4.65 1.16
CA ALA A 34 1.17 4.60 -0.02
C ALA A 34 0.48 3.93 -1.22
N MET A 35 -0.33 2.89 -0.99
CA MET A 35 -1.15 2.26 -2.02
C MET A 35 -2.24 3.20 -2.54
N LEU A 36 -2.93 3.94 -1.69
CA LEU A 36 -3.92 4.96 -2.09
C LEU A 36 -3.27 6.11 -2.91
N CYS A 37 -2.08 6.55 -2.53
CA CYS A 37 -1.32 7.52 -3.30
C CYS A 37 -0.97 6.98 -4.69
N LEU A 38 -0.58 5.70 -4.77
CA LEU A 38 -0.25 5.05 -6.03
C LEU A 38 -1.48 4.93 -6.94
N THR A 39 -2.63 4.50 -6.39
CA THR A 39 -3.88 4.43 -7.17
C THR A 39 -4.28 5.80 -7.69
N ARG A 40 -4.09 6.86 -6.89
CA ARG A 40 -4.39 8.22 -7.34
C ARG A 40 -3.40 8.76 -8.38
N TYR A 41 -2.11 8.43 -8.27
CA TYR A 41 -1.08 8.89 -9.18
C TYR A 41 -1.14 8.21 -10.54
N GLU A 42 -1.37 6.90 -10.56
CA GLU A 42 -1.46 6.10 -11.78
C GLU A 42 -2.90 6.03 -12.35
N ASP A 43 -3.86 6.69 -11.69
CA ASP A 43 -5.29 6.67 -11.98
C ASP A 43 -5.90 5.25 -12.03
N TRP A 44 -5.40 4.37 -11.16
CA TRP A 44 -5.88 3.00 -11.04
C TRP A 44 -7.08 2.90 -10.09
N THR A 45 -8.01 2.02 -10.45
CA THR A 45 -8.99 1.46 -9.51
C THR A 45 -8.30 0.53 -8.50
N PHE A 46 -8.96 0.26 -7.37
CA PHE A 46 -8.43 -0.71 -6.38
C PHE A 46 -8.24 -2.11 -6.96
N ARG A 47 -9.08 -2.52 -7.92
CA ARG A 47 -8.95 -3.80 -8.61
C ARG A 47 -7.73 -3.82 -9.53
N GLU A 48 -7.47 -2.74 -10.27
CA GLU A 48 -6.26 -2.62 -11.07
C GLU A 48 -5.01 -2.58 -10.20
N ALA A 49 -5.05 -1.87 -9.06
CA ALA A 49 -3.96 -1.85 -8.10
C ALA A 49 -3.63 -3.24 -7.56
N GLU A 50 -4.64 -4.06 -7.23
CA GLU A 50 -4.46 -5.46 -6.84
C GLU A 50 -3.75 -6.27 -7.94
N VAL A 51 -4.23 -6.18 -9.19
CA VAL A 51 -3.62 -6.88 -10.33
C VAL A 51 -2.16 -6.45 -10.51
N ARG A 52 -1.89 -5.14 -10.54
CA ARG A 52 -0.53 -4.59 -10.70
C ARG A 52 0.41 -4.98 -9.57
N LEU A 53 -0.08 -4.99 -8.33
CA LEU A 53 0.71 -5.46 -7.18
C LEU A 53 0.95 -6.97 -7.24
N GLY A 54 0.02 -7.74 -7.81
CA GLY A 54 0.19 -9.17 -8.08
C GLY A 54 1.29 -9.44 -9.11
N GLU A 55 1.23 -8.74 -10.25
CA GLU A 55 2.13 -8.90 -11.39
C GLU A 55 3.55 -8.38 -11.11
N HIS A 56 3.68 -7.25 -10.40
CA HIS A 56 4.96 -6.58 -10.20
C HIS A 56 5.54 -6.83 -8.80
N ARG A 57 6.36 -7.88 -8.67
CA ARG A 57 7.05 -8.20 -7.40
C ARG A 57 7.89 -7.04 -6.85
N GLU A 58 8.60 -6.32 -7.72
CA GLU A 58 9.45 -5.19 -7.31
C GLU A 58 8.64 -4.03 -6.69
N LEU A 59 7.41 -3.81 -7.18
CA LEU A 59 6.52 -2.78 -6.64
C LEU A 59 6.09 -3.15 -5.23
N ARG A 60 5.77 -4.43 -4.99
CA ARG A 60 5.49 -4.95 -3.64
C ARG A 60 6.70 -4.83 -2.71
N GLN A 61 7.89 -5.15 -3.18
CA GLN A 61 9.12 -5.02 -2.39
C GLN A 61 9.37 -3.55 -2.02
N THR A 62 9.15 -2.63 -2.96
CA THR A 62 9.28 -1.18 -2.71
C THR A 62 8.32 -0.71 -1.62
N LEU A 63 7.10 -1.24 -1.60
CA LEU A 63 6.08 -0.93 -0.59
C LEU A 63 6.21 -1.78 0.70
N GLY A 64 7.15 -2.73 0.76
CA GLY A 64 7.31 -3.66 1.89
C GLY A 64 6.13 -4.62 2.08
N LEU A 65 5.38 -4.92 1.01
CA LEU A 65 4.19 -5.77 1.07
C LEU A 65 4.58 -7.24 1.05
N LEU A 66 4.20 -7.98 2.09
CA LEU A 66 4.42 -9.43 2.19
C LEU A 66 3.41 -10.23 1.36
N ARG A 67 2.24 -9.65 1.10
CA ARG A 67 1.12 -10.27 0.36
C ARG A 67 0.52 -9.23 -0.59
N VAL A 68 -0.18 -9.71 -1.62
CA VAL A 68 -0.97 -8.83 -2.49
C VAL A 68 -2.22 -8.40 -1.70
N PRO A 69 -2.54 -7.10 -1.63
CA PRO A 69 -3.79 -6.64 -1.02
C PRO A 69 -4.96 -7.06 -1.90
N ASP A 70 -6.00 -7.62 -1.28
CA ASP A 70 -7.31 -7.75 -1.94
C ASP A 70 -7.88 -6.34 -2.16
N PHE A 71 -8.59 -6.09 -3.26
CA PHE A 71 -9.23 -4.80 -3.53
C PHE A 71 -10.11 -4.27 -2.38
N THR A 72 -10.67 -5.16 -1.55
CA THR A 72 -11.46 -4.82 -0.36
C THR A 72 -10.61 -4.28 0.80
N THR A 73 -9.29 -4.51 0.77
CA THR A 73 -8.35 -4.03 1.80
C THR A 73 -8.19 -2.50 1.75
N LEU A 74 -8.30 -1.89 0.58
CA LEU A 74 -8.20 -0.44 0.40
C LEU A 74 -9.53 0.29 0.64
N TYR A 75 -10.63 -0.46 0.75
CA TYR A 75 -11.98 0.09 0.96
C TYR A 75 -12.40 0.16 2.44
N ARG A 76 -11.71 -0.57 3.33
CA ARG A 76 -12.14 -0.83 4.72
C ARG A 76 -11.42 0.07 5.72
#